data_AF-A0A350DMN5-F1
#
_entry.id   AF-A0A350DMN5-F1
#
_cell.length_a   1.000
_cell.length_b   1.000
_cell.length_c   1.000
_cell.angle_alpha   90.00
_cell.angle_beta   90.00
_cell.angle_gamma   90.00
#
_symmetry.space_group_name_H-M   'P 1'
#
loop_
_entity.id
_entity.type
_entity.pdbx_description
1 polymer ?
#
loop_
_entity_poly.entity_id
_entity_poly.type
_entity_poly.pdbx_seq_one_letter_code
_entity_poly.pdbx_strand_id
1 'polypeptide(L)'
;MTIPNIDNHDNLPETNSAVTPTHNDITRVREFLVDLQARICQALEAQERDGSSNDKPATFVPDDWERPEGGGGRSCVLAGGEVIEKAGVMFSHIHVHNLPASATARHPDIAGRKAQAMGVSLVVHPKNPNVPTSHANVRLFVAEAEGEEPIWWFGGGFDLTPFYPVLADCVHWHQVCHDLCAPFGDSVYPDF
;
A
#
# COMPACT_ATOMS: atom_id res chain seq x y z
N MET A 1 -12.78 -0.77 16.00
CA MET A 1 -11.61 -1.68 15.95
C MET A 1 -10.41 -0.79 15.69
N THR A 2 -9.67 -0.46 16.73
CA THR A 2 -8.57 0.51 16.71
C THR A 2 -7.28 -0.27 16.46
N ILE A 3 -6.58 0.06 15.37
CA ILE A 3 -5.23 -0.43 15.09
C ILE A 3 -4.31 0.18 16.16
N PRO A 4 -3.60 -0.61 16.99
CA PRO A 4 -2.68 -0.07 17.97
C PRO A 4 -1.45 0.55 17.27
N ASN A 5 -0.99 1.70 17.77
CA ASN A 5 0.29 2.28 17.42
C ASN A 5 1.34 1.61 18.31
N ILE A 6 2.37 1.00 17.72
CA ILE A 6 3.57 0.63 18.45
C ILE A 6 4.45 1.88 18.47
N ASP A 7 4.41 2.61 19.59
CA ASP A 7 5.47 3.56 19.91
C ASP A 7 6.75 2.73 20.13
N ASN A 8 7.70 2.87 19.21
CA ASN A 8 8.90 2.05 19.12
C ASN A 8 9.97 2.53 20.14
N HIS A 9 9.60 2.56 21.41
CA HIS A 9 10.51 2.75 22.53
C HIS A 9 10.55 1.47 23.36
N ASP A 10 11.23 0.44 22.87
CA ASP A 10 12.19 -0.35 23.66
C ASP A 10 12.69 -1.59 22.90
N ASN A 11 14.02 -1.71 22.84
CA ASN A 11 14.81 -2.88 22.42
C ASN A 11 14.79 -3.31 20.93
N LEU A 12 15.22 -2.41 20.05
CA LEU A 12 15.93 -2.82 18.84
C LEU A 12 17.45 -2.73 19.11
N PRO A 13 18.27 -3.67 18.60
CA PRO A 13 19.72 -3.61 18.73
C PRO A 13 20.23 -2.31 18.10
N GLU A 14 21.18 -1.64 18.78
CA GLU A 14 21.80 -0.39 18.29
C GLU A 14 22.43 -0.59 16.91
N THR A 15 21.68 -0.33 15.86
CA THR A 15 22.19 -0.15 14.50
C THR A 15 22.10 1.33 14.16
N ASN A 16 23.26 1.96 14.01
CA ASN A 16 23.57 3.19 13.27
C ASN A 16 22.49 4.29 13.23
N SER A 17 22.80 5.45 13.82
CA SER A 17 22.23 6.78 13.54
C SER A 17 21.00 6.78 12.63
N ALA A 18 19.81 7.04 13.20
CA ALA A 18 18.54 7.12 12.48
C ALA A 18 18.74 7.77 11.10
N VAL A 19 18.65 6.96 10.04
CA VAL A 19 18.93 7.43 8.68
C VAL A 19 17.73 8.23 8.24
N THR A 20 17.89 9.55 8.24
CA THR A 20 16.93 10.48 7.67
C THR A 20 16.76 10.17 6.17
N PRO A 21 15.53 9.88 5.70
CA PRO A 21 15.31 9.54 4.31
C PRO A 21 15.70 10.73 3.44
N THR A 22 16.66 10.50 2.56
CA THR A 22 17.08 11.52 1.62
C THR A 22 16.06 11.65 0.49
N HIS A 23 16.15 12.73 -0.29
CA HIS A 23 15.38 12.86 -1.53
C HIS A 23 15.57 11.64 -2.47
N ASN A 24 16.76 11.06 -2.49
CA ASN A 24 17.05 9.86 -3.28
C ASN A 24 16.32 8.63 -2.73
N ASP A 25 16.20 8.47 -1.41
CA ASP A 25 15.44 7.37 -0.80
C ASP A 25 13.95 7.50 -1.09
N ILE A 26 13.40 8.71 -1.00
CA ILE A 26 12.01 9.02 -1.37
C ILE A 26 11.76 8.68 -2.86
N THR A 27 12.72 8.98 -3.72
CA THR A 27 12.66 8.66 -5.16
C THR A 27 12.65 7.15 -5.40
N ARG A 28 13.53 6.40 -4.71
CA ARG A 28 13.57 4.94 -4.79
C ARG A 28 12.25 4.30 -4.36
N VAL A 29 11.62 4.81 -3.30
CA VAL A 29 10.29 4.33 -2.87
C VAL A 29 9.23 4.64 -3.92
N ARG A 30 9.26 5.83 -4.53
CA ARG A 30 8.34 6.18 -5.62
C ARG A 30 8.48 5.21 -6.80
N GLU A 31 9.70 4.95 -7.24
CA GLU A 31 9.99 4.02 -8.35
C GLU A 31 9.50 2.60 -8.02
N PHE A 32 9.78 2.11 -6.82
CA PHE A 32 9.26 0.84 -6.33
C PHE A 32 7.73 0.77 -6.39
N LEU A 33 7.03 1.81 -5.93
CA LEU A 33 5.57 1.85 -5.89
C LEU A 33 4.94 1.88 -7.29
N VAL A 34 5.53 2.64 -8.23
CA VAL A 34 5.08 2.69 -9.62
C VAL A 34 5.26 1.33 -10.30
N ASP A 35 6.42 0.70 -10.11
CA ASP A 35 6.69 -0.65 -10.62
C ASP A 35 5.77 -1.70 -9.97
N LEU A 36 5.52 -1.59 -8.67
CA LEU A 36 4.60 -2.48 -7.94
C LEU A 36 3.17 -2.41 -8.51
N GLN A 37 2.65 -1.19 -8.76
CA GLN A 37 1.35 -1.02 -9.42
C GLN A 37 1.33 -1.75 -10.77
N ALA A 38 2.35 -1.54 -11.61
CA ALA A 38 2.42 -2.14 -12.94
C ALA A 38 2.42 -3.68 -12.87
N ARG A 39 3.25 -4.26 -11.99
CA ARG A 39 3.33 -5.73 -11.82
C ARG A 39 2.03 -6.34 -11.29
N ILE A 40 1.35 -5.68 -10.36
CA ILE A 40 0.07 -6.17 -9.85
C ILE A 40 -1.00 -6.13 -10.94
N CYS A 41 -1.10 -5.02 -11.69
CA CYS A 41 -2.02 -4.94 -12.82
C CYS A 41 -1.75 -6.03 -13.84
N GLN A 42 -0.49 -6.26 -14.21
CA GLN A 42 -0.10 -7.28 -15.18
C GLN A 42 -0.45 -8.70 -14.70
N ALA A 43 -0.23 -9.01 -13.41
CA ALA A 43 -0.55 -10.31 -12.84
C ALA A 43 -2.07 -10.57 -12.81
N LEU A 44 -2.86 -9.57 -12.45
CA LEU A 44 -4.31 -9.66 -12.44
C LEU A 44 -4.90 -9.77 -13.85
N GLU A 45 -4.36 -9.02 -14.82
CA GLU A 45 -4.74 -9.16 -16.24
C GLU A 45 -4.37 -10.53 -16.81
N ALA A 46 -3.30 -11.16 -16.32
CA ALA A 46 -2.97 -12.53 -16.72
C ALA A 46 -4.07 -13.50 -16.30
N GLN A 47 -4.55 -13.40 -15.05
CA GLN A 47 -5.66 -14.22 -14.57
C GLN A 47 -6.95 -13.95 -15.36
N GLU A 48 -7.26 -12.68 -15.65
CA GLU A 48 -8.41 -12.33 -16.50
C GLU A 48 -8.27 -12.92 -17.91
N ARG A 49 -7.10 -12.83 -18.54
CA ARG A 49 -6.87 -13.42 -19.88
C ARG A 49 -7.04 -14.94 -19.87
N ASP A 50 -6.52 -15.62 -18.86
CA ASP A 50 -6.53 -17.08 -18.79
C ASP A 50 -7.95 -17.63 -18.53
N GLY A 51 -8.77 -16.89 -17.77
CA GLY A 51 -10.15 -17.30 -17.44
C GLY A 51 -11.24 -16.66 -18.29
N SER A 52 -10.90 -15.79 -19.25
CA SER A 52 -11.87 -15.13 -20.13
C SER A 52 -12.08 -15.91 -21.42
N SER A 53 -13.34 -16.01 -21.83
CA SER A 53 -13.79 -16.54 -23.11
C SER A 53 -13.85 -15.48 -24.21
N ASN A 54 -13.64 -14.21 -23.87
CA ASN A 54 -13.66 -13.10 -24.83
C ASN A 54 -12.34 -13.00 -25.61
N ASP A 55 -12.42 -12.74 -26.91
CA ASP A 55 -11.24 -12.44 -27.75
C ASP A 55 -10.44 -11.23 -27.26
N LYS A 56 -11.09 -10.34 -26.49
CA LYS A 56 -10.48 -9.18 -25.85
C LYS A 56 -10.90 -9.11 -24.37
N PRO A 57 -10.18 -9.79 -23.48
CA PRO A 57 -10.43 -9.76 -22.04
C PRO A 57 -10.32 -8.34 -21.46
N ALA A 58 -10.96 -8.10 -20.31
CA ALA A 58 -10.88 -6.80 -19.64
C ALA A 58 -9.43 -6.49 -19.22
N THR A 59 -9.04 -5.22 -19.32
CA THR A 59 -7.72 -4.74 -18.91
C THR A 59 -7.86 -3.54 -18.00
N PHE A 60 -6.82 -3.20 -17.24
CA PHE A 60 -6.79 -1.96 -16.48
C PHE A 60 -6.74 -0.76 -17.43
N VAL A 61 -7.64 0.19 -17.19
CA VAL A 61 -7.63 1.50 -17.83
C VAL A 61 -6.90 2.47 -16.89
N PRO A 62 -5.73 3.00 -17.31
CA PRO A 62 -5.01 4.00 -16.52
C PRO A 62 -5.66 5.38 -16.67
N ASP A 63 -5.68 6.11 -15.55
CA ASP A 63 -6.11 7.50 -15.46
C ASP A 63 -5.09 8.28 -14.62
N ASP A 64 -4.34 9.15 -15.28
CA ASP A 64 -3.31 9.99 -14.68
C ASP A 64 -3.92 11.34 -14.29
N TRP A 65 -3.69 11.76 -13.04
CA TRP A 65 -4.26 12.98 -12.50
C TRP A 65 -3.26 13.75 -11.64
N GLU A 66 -3.48 15.05 -11.52
CA GLU A 66 -2.68 15.99 -10.75
C GLU A 66 -3.55 16.74 -9.74
N ARG A 67 -2.93 17.23 -8.65
CA ARG A 67 -3.61 18.09 -7.66
C ARG A 67 -3.13 19.54 -7.78
N PRO A 68 -4.03 20.53 -7.65
CA PRO A 68 -3.63 21.93 -7.55
C PRO A 68 -2.65 22.20 -6.41
N GLU A 69 -2.76 21.47 -5.30
CA GLU A 69 -1.84 21.58 -4.16
C GLU A 69 -0.47 20.93 -4.40
N GLY A 70 -0.29 20.23 -5.52
CA GLY A 70 0.95 19.57 -5.93
C GLY A 70 0.94 18.05 -5.77
N GLY A 71 1.65 17.39 -6.69
CA GLY A 71 1.65 15.93 -6.81
C GLY A 71 0.47 15.43 -7.65
N GLY A 72 0.14 14.15 -7.51
CA GLY A 72 -0.84 13.49 -8.37
C GLY A 72 -0.91 12.00 -8.12
N GLY A 73 -1.39 11.26 -9.13
CA GLY A 73 -1.47 9.81 -9.07
C GLY A 73 -1.82 9.17 -10.40
N ARG A 74 -1.81 7.84 -10.39
CA ARG A 74 -2.26 6.99 -11.48
C ARG A 74 -3.28 6.01 -10.92
N SER A 75 -4.52 6.14 -11.36
CA SER A 75 -5.59 5.20 -11.03
C SER A 75 -5.67 4.15 -12.14
N CYS A 76 -5.48 2.88 -11.82
CA CYS A 76 -5.71 1.80 -12.78
C CYS A 76 -7.00 1.08 -12.39
N VAL A 77 -8.01 1.08 -13.27
CA VAL A 77 -9.30 0.43 -13.02
C VAL A 77 -9.61 -0.62 -14.09
N LEU A 78 -9.89 -1.85 -13.66
CA LEU A 78 -10.48 -2.91 -14.48
C LEU A 78 -11.92 -3.10 -14.02
N ALA A 79 -12.87 -3.14 -14.96
CA ALA A 79 -14.28 -3.38 -14.66
C ALA A 79 -14.94 -4.24 -15.74
N GLY A 80 -15.90 -5.07 -15.33
CA GLY A 80 -16.70 -5.88 -16.25
C GLY A 80 -15.96 -7.09 -16.83
N GLY A 81 -14.93 -7.60 -16.16
CA GLY A 81 -14.23 -8.82 -16.55
C GLY A 81 -15.04 -10.10 -16.29
N GLU A 82 -14.51 -11.23 -16.74
CA GLU A 82 -15.08 -12.57 -16.52
C GLU A 82 -14.52 -13.24 -15.27
N VAL A 83 -13.26 -12.97 -14.93
CA VAL A 83 -12.62 -13.41 -13.68
C VAL A 83 -12.68 -12.30 -12.65
N ILE A 84 -12.31 -11.08 -13.04
CA ILE A 84 -12.28 -9.91 -12.17
C ILE A 84 -13.49 -9.02 -12.49
N GLU A 85 -14.48 -9.02 -11.60
CA GLU A 85 -15.67 -8.17 -11.78
C GLU A 85 -15.29 -6.68 -11.71
N LYS A 86 -14.47 -6.33 -10.72
CA LYS A 86 -13.92 -4.98 -10.56
C LYS A 86 -12.61 -5.00 -9.78
N ALA A 87 -11.60 -4.28 -10.26
CA ALA A 87 -10.38 -4.04 -9.52
C ALA A 87 -9.92 -2.60 -9.67
N GLY A 88 -9.37 -2.04 -8.60
CA GLY A 88 -8.68 -0.76 -8.61
C GLY A 88 -7.30 -0.93 -8.01
N VAL A 89 -6.27 -0.49 -8.72
CA VAL A 89 -4.88 -0.42 -8.22
C VAL A 89 -4.44 1.03 -8.36
N MET A 90 -4.36 1.73 -7.23
CA MET A 90 -4.24 3.19 -7.18
C MET A 90 -2.87 3.57 -6.66
N PHE A 91 -2.08 4.24 -7.48
CA PHE A 91 -0.86 4.91 -7.06
C PHE A 91 -1.15 6.39 -6.82
N SER A 92 -0.59 6.94 -5.75
CA SER A 92 -0.54 8.39 -5.55
C SER A 92 0.77 8.82 -4.93
N HIS A 93 1.18 10.05 -5.23
CA HIS A 93 2.23 10.78 -4.54
C HIS A 93 1.81 12.25 -4.51
N ILE A 94 1.39 12.72 -3.33
CA ILE A 94 0.79 14.03 -3.11
C ILE A 94 1.60 14.85 -2.10
N HIS A 95 1.56 16.17 -2.26
CA HIS A 95 2.05 17.11 -1.25
C HIS A 95 0.91 17.50 -0.31
N VAL A 96 1.22 17.62 0.98
CA VAL A 96 0.28 17.94 2.04
C VAL A 96 0.78 19.21 2.74
N HIS A 97 0.09 20.33 2.48
CA HIS A 97 0.39 21.62 3.11
C HIS A 97 -0.32 21.81 4.46
N ASN A 98 -1.50 21.21 4.62
CA ASN A 98 -2.28 21.24 5.86
C ASN A 98 -2.69 19.81 6.22
N LEU A 99 -2.05 19.26 7.25
CA LEU A 99 -2.40 17.95 7.76
C LEU A 99 -3.77 17.99 8.45
N PRO A 100 -4.64 16.97 8.23
CA PRO A 100 -5.90 16.89 8.95
C PRO A 100 -5.67 16.89 10.46
N ALA A 101 -6.61 17.46 11.23
CA ALA A 101 -6.52 17.49 12.70
C ALA A 101 -6.35 16.10 13.32
N SER A 102 -6.84 15.04 12.67
CA SER A 102 -6.65 13.66 13.09
C SER A 102 -5.21 13.15 12.95
N ALA A 103 -4.45 13.68 11.97
CA ALA A 103 -3.04 13.35 11.78
C ALA A 103 -2.16 14.08 12.81
N THR A 104 -2.44 15.37 13.05
CA THR A 104 -1.71 16.18 14.05
C THR A 104 -2.05 15.82 15.49
N ALA A 105 -3.25 15.27 15.76
CA ALA A 105 -3.59 14.76 17.08
C ALA A 105 -2.77 13.53 17.50
N ARG A 106 -2.31 12.73 16.52
CA ARG A 106 -1.49 11.53 16.76
C ARG A 106 0.00 11.83 16.71
N HIS A 107 0.39 12.85 15.95
CA HIS A 107 1.75 13.34 15.84
C HIS A 107 1.71 14.87 15.96
N PRO A 108 1.79 15.44 17.18
CA PRO A 108 1.76 16.90 17.35
C PRO A 108 2.91 17.59 16.59
N ASP A 109 4.05 16.91 16.47
CA ASP A 109 5.31 17.44 15.94
C ASP A 109 5.32 17.63 14.41
N ILE A 110 4.30 17.12 13.70
CA ILE A 110 4.14 17.38 12.25
C ILE A 110 3.32 18.64 11.95
N ALA A 111 2.80 19.33 12.97
CA ALA A 111 2.07 20.58 12.78
C ALA A 111 2.99 21.68 12.21
N GLY A 112 2.55 22.37 11.15
CA GLY A 112 3.32 23.43 10.49
C GLY A 112 4.43 22.94 9.54
N ARG A 113 4.62 21.63 9.40
CA ARG A 113 5.59 21.04 8.47
C ARG A 113 5.03 20.88 7.06
N LYS A 114 5.90 20.92 6.06
CA LYS A 114 5.55 20.49 4.69
C LYS A 114 5.63 18.97 4.65
N ALA A 115 4.59 18.30 4.18
CA ALA A 115 4.61 16.85 4.10
C ALA A 115 4.36 16.34 2.68
N GLN A 116 4.78 15.11 2.45
CA GLN A 116 4.49 14.35 1.25
C GLN A 116 4.06 12.94 1.65
N ALA A 117 3.10 12.40 0.91
CA ALA A 117 2.61 11.05 1.11
C ALA A 117 2.54 10.35 -0.24
N MET A 118 3.06 9.12 -0.29
CA MET A 118 2.95 8.27 -1.47
C MET A 118 2.56 6.86 -1.09
N GLY A 119 1.89 6.16 -1.99
CA GLY A 119 1.53 4.78 -1.76
C GLY A 119 0.80 4.14 -2.92
N VAL A 120 0.69 2.82 -2.83
CA VAL A 120 -0.21 2.00 -3.64
C VAL A 120 -1.30 1.46 -2.74
N SER A 121 -2.54 1.57 -3.17
CA SER A 121 -3.70 0.96 -2.52
C SER A 121 -4.52 0.23 -3.55
N LEU A 122 -5.02 -0.96 -3.21
CA LEU A 122 -5.81 -1.75 -4.14
C LEU A 122 -6.94 -2.51 -3.45
N VAL A 123 -8.00 -2.73 -4.22
CA VAL A 123 -9.08 -3.66 -3.90
C VAL A 123 -9.40 -4.45 -5.16
N VAL A 124 -9.56 -5.76 -5.01
CA VAL A 124 -9.90 -6.69 -6.10
C VAL A 124 -11.17 -7.43 -5.71
N HIS A 125 -12.18 -7.35 -6.56
CA HIS A 125 -13.43 -8.09 -6.46
C HIS A 125 -13.51 -9.09 -7.63
N PRO A 126 -13.23 -10.37 -7.36
CA PRO A 126 -13.47 -11.44 -8.32
C PRO A 126 -14.96 -11.65 -8.57
N LYS A 127 -15.31 -12.11 -9.77
CA LYS A 127 -16.69 -12.43 -10.16
C LYS A 127 -17.17 -13.75 -9.56
N ASN A 128 -16.27 -14.72 -9.40
CA ASN A 128 -16.59 -16.01 -8.82
C ASN A 128 -16.52 -15.92 -7.28
N PRO A 129 -17.60 -16.21 -6.54
CA PRO A 129 -17.62 -16.08 -5.08
C PRO A 129 -16.69 -17.07 -4.34
N ASN A 130 -16.17 -18.08 -5.03
CA ASN A 130 -15.14 -18.96 -4.46
C ASN A 130 -13.74 -18.30 -4.46
N VAL A 131 -13.55 -17.18 -5.16
CA VAL A 131 -12.32 -16.39 -5.09
C VAL A 131 -12.58 -15.20 -4.15
N PRO A 132 -11.79 -15.04 -3.08
CA PRO A 132 -12.00 -13.96 -2.11
C PRO A 132 -11.84 -12.56 -2.71
N THR A 133 -12.56 -11.58 -2.15
CA THR A 133 -12.13 -10.19 -2.28
C THR A 133 -10.80 -10.02 -1.55
N SER A 134 -9.92 -9.17 -2.06
CA SER A 134 -8.66 -8.85 -1.38
C SER A 134 -8.39 -7.35 -1.39
N HIS A 135 -7.67 -6.89 -0.37
CA HIS A 135 -7.20 -5.52 -0.26
C HIS A 135 -5.70 -5.51 0.08
N ALA A 136 -4.98 -4.50 -0.40
CA ALA A 136 -3.61 -4.23 0.01
C ALA A 136 -3.29 -2.73 -0.02
N ASN A 137 -2.40 -2.31 0.86
CA ASN A 137 -1.88 -0.96 0.91
C ASN A 137 -0.40 -0.97 1.33
N VAL A 138 0.43 -0.15 0.67
CA VAL A 138 1.78 0.19 1.14
C VAL A 138 1.99 1.68 0.89
N ARG A 139 2.42 2.42 1.91
CA ARG A 139 2.58 3.88 1.85
C ARG A 139 3.76 4.37 2.68
N LEU A 140 4.34 5.48 2.24
CA LEU A 140 5.35 6.27 2.94
C LEU A 140 4.78 7.66 3.20
N PHE A 141 5.00 8.17 4.41
CA PHE A 141 4.78 9.56 4.77
C PHE A 141 6.09 10.20 5.21
N VAL A 142 6.35 11.43 4.79
CA VAL A 142 7.51 12.24 5.21
C VAL A 142 7.06 13.67 5.46
N ALA A 143 7.41 14.24 6.62
CA ALA A 143 7.18 15.63 6.99
C ALA A 143 8.49 16.34 7.34
N GLU A 144 8.77 17.42 6.61
CA GLU A 144 10.00 18.19 6.64
C GLU A 144 9.76 19.59 7.22
N ALA A 145 10.71 20.06 8.03
CA ALA A 145 10.81 21.44 8.48
C ALA A 145 12.26 21.91 8.34
N GLU A 146 12.45 23.20 8.07
CA GLU A 146 13.78 23.77 7.89
C GLU A 146 14.58 23.69 9.21
N GLY A 147 15.75 23.08 9.15
CA GLY A 147 16.62 22.91 10.33
C GLY A 147 16.19 21.82 11.31
N GLU A 148 15.15 21.04 11.01
CA GLU A 148 14.69 19.93 11.84
C GLU A 148 14.79 18.60 11.10
N GLU A 149 15.08 17.52 11.83
CA GLU A 149 15.04 16.17 11.26
C GLU A 149 13.62 15.85 10.78
N PRO A 150 13.46 15.18 9.63
CA PRO A 150 12.14 14.86 9.11
C PRO A 150 11.48 13.75 9.93
N ILE A 151 10.16 13.86 10.05
CA ILE A 151 9.33 12.83 10.67
C ILE A 151 8.80 11.96 9.55
N TRP A 152 9.02 10.65 9.64
CA TRP A 152 8.61 9.73 8.59
C TRP A 152 8.16 8.40 9.17
N TRP A 153 7.27 7.74 8.44
CA TRP A 153 6.84 6.39 8.76
C TRP A 153 6.31 5.69 7.51
N PHE A 154 6.42 4.36 7.52
CA PHE A 154 5.69 3.51 6.60
C PHE A 154 4.35 3.09 7.22
N GLY A 155 3.43 2.72 6.36
CA GLY A 155 2.24 1.99 6.76
C GLY A 155 1.80 1.08 5.64
N GLY A 156 1.03 0.06 5.97
CA GLY A 156 0.54 -0.86 4.97
C GLY A 156 -0.09 -2.10 5.59
N GLY A 157 -0.29 -3.09 4.75
CA GLY A 157 -0.90 -4.36 5.10
C GLY A 157 -1.69 -4.89 3.91
N PHE A 158 -2.10 -6.14 4.01
CA PHE A 158 -2.95 -6.77 3.03
C PHE A 158 -3.82 -7.82 3.71
N ASP A 159 -5.03 -8.00 3.19
CA ASP A 159 -6.06 -8.81 3.82
C ASP A 159 -6.91 -9.53 2.77
N LEU A 160 -7.51 -10.63 3.21
CA LEU A 160 -8.31 -11.52 2.38
C LEU A 160 -9.71 -11.64 2.98
N THR A 161 -10.72 -11.39 2.14
CA THR A 161 -12.15 -11.41 2.52
C THR A 161 -12.88 -12.51 1.73
N PRO A 162 -12.81 -13.77 2.18
CA PRO A 162 -13.47 -14.89 1.51
C PRO A 162 -14.99 -14.85 1.71
N PHE A 163 -15.74 -15.28 0.69
CA PHE A 163 -17.18 -15.57 0.83
C PHE A 163 -17.40 -17.05 1.18
N TYR A 164 -16.73 -17.95 0.45
CA TYR A 164 -16.69 -19.39 0.73
C TYR A 164 -15.25 -19.79 1.06
N PRO A 165 -14.82 -19.74 2.33
CA PRO A 165 -13.42 -19.94 2.69
C PRO A 165 -12.98 -21.38 2.47
N VAL A 166 -11.79 -21.53 1.89
CA VAL A 166 -11.07 -22.80 1.80
C VAL A 166 -9.93 -22.76 2.82
N LEU A 167 -9.89 -23.73 3.75
CA LEU A 167 -8.90 -23.74 4.83
C LEU A 167 -7.45 -23.70 4.32
N ALA A 168 -7.16 -24.42 3.23
CA ALA A 168 -5.85 -24.43 2.62
C ALA A 168 -5.41 -23.05 2.14
N ASP A 169 -6.32 -22.24 1.59
CA ASP A 169 -6.04 -20.87 1.13
C ASP A 169 -5.78 -19.94 2.32
N CYS A 170 -6.56 -20.07 3.41
CA CYS A 170 -6.31 -19.31 4.63
C CYS A 170 -4.94 -19.62 5.24
N VAL A 171 -4.59 -20.91 5.35
CA VAL A 171 -3.27 -21.34 5.85
C VAL A 171 -2.17 -20.85 4.93
N HIS A 172 -2.34 -20.99 3.61
CA HIS A 172 -1.37 -20.51 2.64
C HIS A 172 -1.14 -19.00 2.74
N TRP A 173 -2.21 -18.21 2.81
CA TRP A 173 -2.15 -16.76 2.96
C TRP A 173 -1.36 -16.36 4.22
N HIS A 174 -1.74 -16.92 5.37
CA HIS A 174 -1.05 -16.65 6.63
C HIS A 174 0.40 -17.15 6.66
N GLN A 175 0.72 -18.26 5.98
CA GLN A 175 2.08 -18.73 5.86
C GLN A 175 2.94 -17.77 5.03
N VAL A 176 2.41 -17.24 3.91
CA VAL A 176 3.09 -16.22 3.11
C VAL A 176 3.32 -14.94 3.93
N CYS A 177 2.34 -14.51 4.74
CA CYS A 177 2.50 -13.40 5.68
C CYS A 177 3.57 -13.67 6.74
N HIS A 178 3.58 -14.87 7.33
CA HIS A 178 4.58 -15.24 8.33
C HIS A 178 5.99 -15.22 7.73
N ASP A 179 6.17 -15.83 6.57
CA ASP A 179 7.48 -16.00 5.94
C ASP A 179 8.06 -14.67 5.43
N LEU A 180 7.21 -13.72 4.98
CA LEU A 180 7.67 -12.38 4.60
C LEU A 180 8.13 -11.57 5.83
N CYS A 181 7.50 -11.78 6.98
CA CYS A 181 7.79 -11.05 8.23
C CYS A 181 9.01 -11.62 8.96
N ALA A 182 9.29 -12.91 8.81
CA ALA A 182 10.36 -13.62 9.56
C ALA A 182 11.74 -12.92 9.53
N PRO A 183 12.22 -12.35 8.41
CA PRO A 183 13.51 -11.65 8.39
C PRO A 183 13.54 -10.34 9.19
N PHE A 184 12.39 -9.80 9.59
CA PHE A 184 12.25 -8.52 10.29
C PHE A 184 12.08 -8.68 11.82
N GLY A 185 11.95 -9.92 12.30
CA GLY A 185 11.86 -10.24 13.73
C GLY A 185 10.68 -11.16 14.05
N ASP A 186 10.85 -11.97 15.09
CA ASP A 186 9.88 -13.03 15.46
C ASP A 186 8.52 -12.48 15.90
N SER A 187 8.44 -11.22 16.35
CA SER A 187 7.17 -10.59 16.76
C SER A 187 6.44 -9.88 15.62
N VAL A 188 7.08 -9.65 14.47
CA VAL A 188 6.51 -8.81 13.41
C VAL A 188 5.21 -9.40 12.86
N TYR A 189 5.16 -10.71 12.61
CA TYR A 189 3.92 -11.36 12.17
C TYR A 189 2.81 -11.38 13.25
N PRO A 190 3.05 -11.78 14.51
CA PRO A 190 1.97 -11.76 15.51
C PRO A 190 1.49 -10.36 15.90
N ASP A 191 2.30 -9.32 15.71
CA ASP A 191 1.94 -7.92 16.01
C ASP A 191 1.05 -7.27 14.92
N PHE A 192 1.07 -7.79 13.69
CA PHE A 192 0.37 -7.23 12.51
C PHE A 192 -0.64 -8.21 11.88
#